data_AF-A0A917ZJI8-F1
#
_entry.id   AF-A0A917ZJI8-F1
#
_cell.length_a   1.000
_cell.length_b   1.000
_cell.length_c   1.000
_cell.angle_alpha   90.00
_cell.angle_beta   90.00
_cell.angle_gamma   90.00
#
_symmetry.space_group_name_H-M   'P 1'
#
loop_
_entity.id
_entity.type
_entity.pdbx_description
1 polymer ?
#
loop_
_entity_poly.entity_id
_entity_poly.type
_entity_poly.pdbx_seq_one_letter_code
_entity_poly.pdbx_strand_id
1 'polypeptide(L)'
;MARIVLPGPHGSRPHRLSPPPDLPSSPAPSRSRIAYAAAHVVAAPQGDNAPGAPAAVDWDATIAFRGRLWGLGLGRGRRHGHRAAGHGPGLAGHP
;
A
#
# COMPACT_ATOMS: atom_id res chain seq x y z
N MET A 1 20.90 -3.30 19.69
CA MET A 1 20.40 -3.94 18.44
C MET A 1 19.91 -5.34 18.74
N ALA A 2 18.67 -5.66 18.41
CA ALA A 2 18.06 -6.96 18.67
C ALA A 2 18.67 -8.07 17.79
N ARG A 3 18.73 -9.29 18.32
CA ARG A 3 19.31 -10.48 17.68
C ARG A 3 18.32 -11.63 17.79
N ILE A 4 18.14 -12.37 16.71
CA ILE A 4 17.28 -13.56 16.65
C ILE A 4 18.06 -14.70 16.00
N VAL A 5 17.81 -15.93 16.40
CA VAL A 5 18.39 -17.12 15.77
C VAL A 5 17.44 -17.58 14.67
N LEU A 6 17.94 -17.69 13.43
CA LEU A 6 17.17 -18.14 12.27
C LEU A 6 17.72 -19.49 11.77
N PRO A 7 16.86 -20.40 11.30
CA PRO A 7 17.31 -21.62 10.63
C PRO A 7 18.02 -21.25 9.32
N GLY A 8 19.17 -21.86 9.09
CA GLY A 8 19.93 -21.77 7.86
C GLY A 8 20.24 -23.15 7.27
N PRO A 9 20.81 -23.21 6.07
CA PRO A 9 21.09 -24.47 5.38
C PRO A 9 22.06 -25.40 6.13
N HIS A 10 22.84 -24.86 7.08
CA HIS A 10 23.81 -25.61 7.90
C HIS A 10 23.47 -25.56 9.39
N GLY A 11 22.19 -25.36 9.72
CA GLY A 11 21.72 -25.23 11.10
C GLY A 11 21.41 -23.78 11.48
N SER A 12 21.16 -23.58 12.76
CA SER A 12 20.69 -22.31 13.29
C SER A 12 21.80 -21.26 13.35
N ARG A 13 21.56 -20.08 12.78
CA ARG A 13 22.51 -18.97 12.77
C ARG A 13 21.90 -17.71 13.38
N PRO A 14 22.64 -16.99 14.23
CA PRO A 14 22.20 -15.69 14.70
C PRO A 14 22.16 -14.62 13.59
N HIS A 15 21.07 -13.87 13.54
CA HIS A 15 20.82 -12.73 12.67
C HIS A 15 20.58 -11.46 13.50
N ARG A 16 21.20 -10.34 13.09
CA ARG A 16 21.05 -9.04 13.75
C ARG A 16 20.08 -8.20 12.93
N LEU A 17 19.04 -7.66 13.58
CA LEU A 17 18.04 -6.85 12.91
C LEU A 17 18.57 -5.44 12.64
N SER A 18 18.26 -4.93 11.45
CA SER A 18 18.42 -3.52 11.10
C SER A 18 17.28 -2.68 11.70
N PRO A 19 17.49 -1.38 11.96
CA PRO A 19 16.40 -0.50 12.36
C PRO A 19 15.31 -0.45 11.27
N PRO A 20 14.03 -0.34 11.65
CA PRO A 20 12.96 -0.19 10.68
C PRO A 20 13.10 1.16 9.95
N PRO A 21 12.71 1.23 8.66
CA PRO A 21 12.68 2.49 7.94
C PRO A 21 11.56 3.40 8.49
N ASP A 22 11.82 4.71 8.54
CA ASP A 22 10.80 5.70 8.83
C ASP A 22 9.89 5.86 7.62
N LEU A 23 8.69 5.27 7.71
CA LEU A 23 7.71 5.34 6.64
C LEU A 23 6.87 6.61 6.80
N PRO A 24 6.84 7.49 5.78
CA PRO A 24 6.08 8.73 5.87
C PRO A 24 4.58 8.43 5.81
N SER A 25 3.80 9.16 6.62
CA SER A 25 2.38 9.32 6.32
C SER A 25 2.26 10.38 5.23
N SER A 26 1.82 9.97 4.04
CA SER A 26 1.59 10.88 2.91
C SER A 26 0.11 10.91 2.57
N PRO A 27 -0.67 11.84 3.15
CA PRO A 27 -2.05 12.04 2.74
C PRO A 27 -2.15 12.57 1.30
N ALA A 28 -1.06 13.15 0.77
CA ALA A 28 -0.99 13.69 -0.58
C ALA A 28 -0.60 12.62 -1.61
N PRO A 29 -1.21 12.65 -2.82
CA PRO A 29 -0.87 11.73 -3.90
C PRO A 29 0.54 11.98 -4.46
N SER A 30 1.15 10.93 -4.98
CA SER A 30 2.45 10.97 -5.65
C SER A 30 2.42 11.88 -6.88
N ARG A 31 3.43 12.75 -7.00
CA ARG A 31 3.46 13.80 -8.05
C ARG A 31 3.95 13.30 -9.41
N SER A 32 4.75 12.22 -9.44
CA SER A 32 5.50 11.83 -10.64
C SER A 32 5.17 10.43 -11.16
N ARG A 33 4.51 9.58 -10.37
CA ARG A 33 4.16 8.20 -10.71
C ARG A 33 2.83 7.82 -10.07
N ILE A 34 2.14 6.83 -10.62
CA ILE A 34 1.01 6.18 -9.99
C ILE A 34 1.51 4.82 -9.49
N ALA A 35 1.45 4.60 -8.17
CA ALA A 35 1.87 3.35 -7.55
C ALA A 35 0.67 2.67 -6.87
N TYR A 36 0.55 1.36 -7.12
CA TYR A 36 -0.45 0.50 -6.49
C TYR A 36 0.26 -0.59 -5.69
N ALA A 37 -0.39 -1.05 -4.63
CA ALA A 37 0.00 -2.25 -3.91
C ALA A 37 -1.08 -3.31 -4.08
N ALA A 38 -0.69 -4.53 -4.45
CA ALA A 38 -1.56 -5.69 -4.38
C ALA A 38 -1.75 -6.04 -2.90
N ALA A 39 -2.87 -5.64 -2.31
CA ALA A 39 -3.14 -5.86 -0.90
C ALA A 39 -3.57 -7.31 -0.64
N HIS A 40 -2.99 -7.93 0.39
CA HIS A 40 -3.40 -9.24 0.89
C HIS A 40 -4.67 -9.13 1.75
N VAL A 41 -5.33 -10.28 1.96
CA VAL A 41 -6.47 -10.44 2.87
C VAL A 41 -5.98 -11.18 4.11
N VAL A 42 -6.47 -10.79 5.28
CA VAL A 42 -6.10 -11.41 6.57
C VAL A 42 -7.11 -12.52 6.87
N ALA A 43 -6.61 -13.74 7.09
CA ALA A 43 -7.45 -14.84 7.55
C ALA A 43 -7.82 -14.66 9.02
N ALA A 44 -9.05 -15.00 9.39
CA ALA A 44 -9.49 -15.04 10.77
C ALA A 44 -8.76 -16.18 11.51
N PRO A 45 -7.93 -15.90 12.54
CA PRO A 45 -7.04 -16.91 13.11
C PRO A 45 -7.76 -18.05 13.85
N GLN A 46 -8.95 -17.78 14.38
CA GLN A 46 -9.83 -18.77 15.01
C GLN A 46 -10.92 -19.28 14.05
N GLY A 47 -10.88 -18.88 12.78
CA GLY A 47 -11.82 -19.35 11.76
C GLY A 47 -11.48 -20.76 11.27
N ASP A 48 -12.49 -21.45 10.76
CA ASP A 48 -12.31 -22.77 10.14
C ASP A 48 -11.70 -22.63 8.74
N ASN A 49 -10.37 -22.55 8.71
CA ASN A 49 -9.57 -22.38 7.49
C ASN A 49 -8.89 -23.69 7.08
N ALA A 50 -9.53 -24.83 7.31
CA ALA A 50 -8.97 -26.13 6.96
C ALA A 50 -8.63 -26.19 5.45
N PRO A 51 -7.59 -26.93 5.03
CA PRO A 51 -7.27 -27.09 3.61
C PRO A 51 -8.48 -27.57 2.81
N GLY A 52 -8.91 -26.79 1.82
CA GLY A 52 -10.09 -27.07 0.99
C GLY A 52 -11.41 -26.48 1.52
N ALA A 53 -11.44 -25.96 2.74
CA ALA A 53 -12.56 -25.16 3.23
C ALA A 53 -12.46 -23.70 2.76
N PRO A 54 -13.58 -22.97 2.66
CA PRO A 54 -13.55 -21.53 2.40
C PRO A 54 -12.79 -20.79 3.51
N ALA A 55 -11.91 -19.86 3.12
CA ALA A 55 -11.20 -19.05 4.10
C ALA A 55 -12.16 -18.08 4.81
N ALA A 56 -12.19 -18.15 6.14
CA ALA A 56 -12.79 -17.12 6.97
C ALA A 56 -11.88 -15.90 6.99
N VAL A 57 -12.44 -14.73 6.65
CA VAL A 57 -11.69 -13.47 6.52
C VAL A 57 -11.90 -12.60 7.75
N ASP A 58 -10.80 -12.09 8.32
CA ASP A 58 -10.83 -10.97 9.25
C ASP A 58 -10.90 -9.67 8.44
N TRP A 59 -12.12 -9.15 8.29
CA TRP A 59 -12.37 -7.95 7.51
C TRP A 59 -11.81 -6.69 8.18
N ASP A 60 -11.84 -6.60 9.50
CA ASP A 60 -11.34 -5.44 10.23
C ASP A 60 -9.83 -5.31 10.06
N ALA A 61 -9.08 -6.40 10.25
CA ALA A 61 -7.64 -6.43 10.01
C ALA A 61 -7.30 -6.16 8.54
N THR A 62 -8.09 -6.70 7.60
CA THR A 62 -7.91 -6.48 6.17
C THR A 62 -8.11 -5.02 5.79
N ILE A 63 -9.16 -4.36 6.26
CA ILE A 63 -9.42 -2.94 5.98
C ILE A 63 -8.41 -2.04 6.69
N ALA A 64 -8.00 -2.37 7.92
CA ALA A 64 -6.95 -1.63 8.62
C ALA A 64 -5.62 -1.66 7.85
N PHE A 65 -5.24 -2.81 7.29
CA PHE A 65 -4.06 -2.94 6.44
C PHE A 65 -4.16 -2.08 5.17
N ARG A 66 -5.31 -2.09 4.50
CA ARG A 66 -5.56 -1.21 3.33
C ARG A 66 -5.51 0.26 3.71
N GLY A 67 -6.05 0.63 4.86
CA GLY A 67 -5.96 1.97 5.43
C GLY A 67 -4.50 2.42 5.59
N ARG A 68 -3.63 1.54 6.08
CA ARG A 68 -2.18 1.82 6.17
C ARG A 68 -1.55 2.04 4.80
N LEU A 69 -1.88 1.24 3.79
CA LEU A 69 -1.38 1.45 2.42
C LEU A 69 -1.82 2.80 1.85
N TRP A 70 -3.09 3.20 2.09
CA TRP A 70 -3.56 4.54 1.71
C TRP A 70 -2.87 5.66 2.47
N GLY A 71 -2.55 5.45 3.75
CA GLY A 71 -1.75 6.37 4.56
C GLY A 71 -0.33 6.55 4.04
N LEU A 72 0.22 5.56 3.32
CA LEU A 72 1.49 5.63 2.60
C LEU A 72 1.36 6.28 1.20
N GLY A 73 0.15 6.65 0.78
CA GLY A 73 -0.11 7.23 -0.55
C GLY A 73 -0.27 6.19 -1.68
N LEU A 74 -0.37 4.90 -1.37
CA LEU A 74 -0.54 3.83 -2.35
C LEU A 74 -2.02 3.60 -2.63
N GLY A 75 -2.43 3.52 -3.90
CA GLY A 75 -3.78 3.07 -4.27
C GLY A 75 -4.89 4.12 -4.31
N ARG A 76 -4.60 5.40 -4.07
CA ARG A 76 -5.51 6.49 -4.47
C ARG A 76 -5.16 6.96 -5.88
N GLY A 77 -5.99 6.58 -6.84
CA GLY A 77 -5.99 7.21 -8.16
C GLY A 77 -6.23 8.72 -7.99
N ARG A 78 -5.43 9.51 -8.70
CA ARG A 78 -5.56 10.98 -8.88
C ARG A 78 -7.01 11.47 -8.75
N ARG A 79 -7.28 12.43 -7.87
CA ARG A 79 -8.39 13.37 -8.12
C ARG A 79 -7.89 14.24 -9.28
N HIS A 80 -8.55 14.17 -10.43
CA HIS A 80 -8.26 15.11 -11.51
C HIS A 80 -8.44 16.52 -10.94
N GLY A 81 -7.33 17.24 -10.73
CA GLY A 81 -7.38 18.66 -10.44
C GLY A 81 -7.98 19.32 -11.67
N HIS A 82 -9.13 19.98 -11.50
CA HIS A 82 -9.63 20.90 -12.49
C HIS A 82 -8.56 21.99 -12.66
N ARG A 83 -7.69 21.84 -13.65
CA ARG A 83 -6.93 22.97 -14.15
C ARG A 83 -7.92 23.81 -14.96
N ALA A 84 -8.65 24.68 -14.27
CA ALA A 84 -9.14 25.89 -14.89
C ALA A 84 -7.91 26.74 -15.24
N ALA A 85 -7.34 26.51 -16.42
CA ALA A 85 -6.47 27.46 -17.07
C ALA A 85 -7.25 27.94 -18.30
N GLY A 86 -7.74 29.17 -18.20
CA GLY A 86 -8.44 29.86 -19.27
C GLY A 86 -7.56 30.12 -20.49
N HIS A 87 -8.19 30.79 -21.45
CA HIS A 87 -7.73 31.08 -22.81
C HIS A 87 -7.87 29.92 -23.81
N GLY A 88 -9.08 29.80 -24.37
CA GLY A 88 -9.24 29.25 -25.71
C GLY A 88 -8.68 30.25 -26.74
N PRO A 89 -8.06 29.78 -27.84
CA PRO A 89 -7.65 30.69 -28.91
C PRO A 89 -8.90 31.28 -29.54
N GLY A 90 -9.01 32.60 -29.49
CA GLY A 90 -10.03 33.35 -30.21
C GLY A 90 -9.95 33.01 -31.69
N LEU A 91 -11.10 32.66 -32.27
CA LEU A 91 -11.28 32.59 -33.71
C LEU A 91 -11.02 33.99 -34.26
N ALA A 92 -9.84 34.19 -34.84
CA ALA A 92 -9.57 35.36 -35.66
C ALA A 92 -10.38 35.21 -36.95
N GLY A 93 -11.57 35.82 -36.96
CA GLY A 93 -12.20 36.25 -38.19
C GLY A 93 -11.38 37.40 -38.78
N HIS A 94 -11.06 37.31 -40.06
CA HIS A 94 -10.66 38.43 -40.90
C HIS A 94 -11.23 38.19 -42.32
N PRO A 95 -11.40 39.27 -43.10
CA PRO A 95 -12.64 39.70 -43.74
C PRO A 95 -12.99 38.99 -45.05
#